data_AF-A0A3D1ENV0-F1
#
_entry.id   AF-A0A3D1ENV0-F1
#
_cell.length_a   1.000
_cell.length_b   1.000
_cell.length_c   1.000
_cell.angle_alpha   90.00
_cell.angle_beta   90.00
_cell.angle_gamma   90.00
#
_symmetry.space_group_name_H-M   'P 1'
#
loop_
_entity.id
_entity.type
_entity.pdbx_description
1 polymer ?
#
loop_
_entity_poly.entity_id
_entity_poly.type
_entity_poly.pdbx_seq_one_letter_code
_entity_poly.pdbx_strand_id
1 'polypeptide(L)'
;MLKRQQRSNKWGFESKFQFLMVMLTFSINGPLALWISGPVLEFLGIDRDSTSPWVFWPLRILVMTPTYQLLLIVTGTILGQHRYFWPRFMKRLRWIGLVRSIE
;
A
#
# COMPACT_ATOMS: atom_id res chain seq x y z
N MET A 1 40.36 21.60 -8.86
CA MET A 1 39.78 20.25 -8.64
C MET A 1 38.33 20.40 -8.20
N LEU A 2 37.38 20.24 -9.12
CA LEU A 2 35.95 20.41 -8.84
C LEU A 2 35.44 19.21 -8.03
N LYS A 3 35.12 19.41 -6.75
CA LYS A 3 34.36 18.44 -5.93
C LYS A 3 33.03 18.19 -6.63
N ARG A 4 32.91 17.04 -7.33
CA ARG A 4 31.61 16.54 -7.81
C ARG A 4 30.72 16.39 -6.59
N GLN A 5 29.73 17.28 -6.48
CA GLN A 5 28.64 17.20 -5.52
C GLN A 5 27.92 15.87 -5.70
N GLN A 6 28.25 14.89 -4.87
CA GLN A 6 27.49 13.65 -4.78
C GLN A 6 26.15 14.03 -4.15
N ARG A 7 25.15 14.26 -5.02
CA ARG A 7 23.79 14.61 -4.63
C ARG A 7 23.24 13.44 -3.83
N SER A 8 23.48 13.49 -2.53
CA SER A 8 22.96 12.57 -1.53
C SER A 8 21.46 12.39 -1.77
N ASN A 9 21.08 11.17 -2.16
CA ASN A 9 19.72 10.77 -2.42
C ASN A 9 18.94 10.81 -1.10
N LYS A 10 18.38 11.97 -0.75
CA LYS A 10 17.55 12.18 0.45
C LYS A 10 16.25 11.36 0.49
N TRP A 11 15.97 10.55 -0.53
CA TRP A 11 14.66 9.92 -0.76
C TRP A 11 14.67 8.38 -0.72
N GLY A 12 15.83 7.73 -0.57
CA GLY A 12 15.90 6.27 -0.40
C GLY A 12 15.42 5.43 -1.59
N PHE A 13 15.39 6.00 -2.80
CA PHE A 13 15.14 5.28 -4.04
C PHE A 13 16.48 4.94 -4.70
N GLU A 14 16.65 3.70 -5.17
CA GLU A 14 17.88 3.28 -5.85
C GLU A 14 17.98 3.84 -7.26
N SER A 15 16.85 4.16 -7.91
CA SER A 15 16.82 4.67 -9.27
C SER A 15 15.58 5.50 -9.59
N LYS A 16 15.69 6.43 -10.56
CA LYS A 16 14.55 7.16 -11.14
C LYS A 16 13.50 6.22 -11.73
N PHE A 17 13.95 5.07 -12.24
CA PHE A 17 13.09 4.03 -12.79
C PHE A 17 12.21 3.35 -11.72
N GLN A 18 12.78 3.11 -10.54
CA GLN A 18 12.03 2.59 -9.39
C GLN A 18 10.95 3.57 -8.93
N PHE A 19 11.25 4.87 -8.89
CA PHE A 19 10.25 5.89 -8.58
C PHE A 19 9.07 5.87 -9.58
N LEU A 20 9.36 5.78 -10.88
CA LEU A 20 8.33 5.70 -11.93
C LEU A 20 7.45 4.45 -11.76
N MET A 21 8.06 3.28 -11.53
CA MET A 21 7.31 2.04 -11.31
C MET A 21 6.41 2.13 -10.07
N VAL A 22 6.91 2.71 -8.98
CA VAL A 22 6.12 2.91 -7.76
C VAL A 22 4.93 3.82 -8.04
N MET A 23 5.11 4.92 -8.77
CA MET A 23 4.01 5.80 -9.16
C MET A 23 2.96 5.05 -10.00
N LEU A 24 3.37 4.24 -10.97
CA LEU A 24 2.45 3.40 -11.75
C LEU A 24 1.70 2.40 -10.86
N THR A 25 2.39 1.75 -9.93
CA THR A 25 1.77 0.89 -8.92
C THR A 25 0.70 1.64 -8.13
N PHE A 26 0.97 2.87 -7.68
CA PHE A 26 -0.02 3.68 -6.96
C PHE A 26 -1.22 4.06 -7.83
N SER A 27 -0.98 4.46 -9.09
CA SER A 27 -2.03 4.82 -10.05
C SER A 27 -2.97 3.66 -10.36
N ILE A 28 -2.44 2.43 -10.45
CA ILE A 28 -3.23 1.23 -10.71
C ILE A 28 -3.98 0.78 -9.44
N ASN A 29 -3.30 0.76 -8.29
CA ASN A 29 -3.90 0.26 -7.05
C ASN A 29 -4.96 1.20 -6.46
N GLY A 30 -4.91 2.51 -6.73
CA GLY A 30 -5.92 3.46 -6.27
C GLY A 30 -7.35 3.05 -6.65
N PRO A 31 -7.69 3.00 -7.96
CA PRO A 31 -9.01 2.56 -8.40
C PRO A 31 -9.28 1.08 -8.10
N LEU A 32 -8.28 0.19 -8.17
CA LEU A 32 -8.46 -1.23 -7.84
C LEU A 32 -8.92 -1.44 -6.39
N ALA A 33 -8.34 -0.71 -5.43
CA ALA A 33 -8.73 -0.86 -4.03
C ALA A 33 -10.14 -0.33 -3.76
N LEU A 34 -10.56 0.73 -4.44
CA LEU A 34 -11.95 1.20 -4.39
C LEU A 34 -12.90 0.15 -4.95
N TRP A 35 -12.53 -0.48 -6.08
CA TRP A 35 -13.34 -1.51 -6.72
C TRP A 35 -13.44 -2.77 -5.85
N ILE A 36 -12.35 -3.22 -5.23
CA ILE A 36 -12.32 -4.40 -4.34
C ILE A 36 -12.98 -4.12 -2.99
N SER A 37 -12.91 -2.89 -2.46
CA SER A 37 -13.53 -2.57 -1.16
C SER A 37 -15.03 -2.79 -1.13
N GLY A 38 -15.73 -2.63 -2.28
CA GLY A 38 -17.16 -2.89 -2.41
C GLY A 38 -17.55 -4.34 -2.11
N PRO A 39 -17.10 -5.31 -2.93
CA PRO A 39 -17.42 -6.73 -2.72
C PRO A 39 -16.85 -7.26 -1.40
N VAL A 40 -15.75 -6.70 -0.88
CA VAL A 40 -15.24 -7.11 0.45
C VAL A 40 -16.19 -6.69 1.57
N LEU A 41 -16.80 -5.49 1.51
CA LEU A 41 -17.82 -5.07 2.48
C LEU A 41 -19.09 -5.91 2.38
N GLU A 42 -19.51 -6.22 1.16
CA GLU A 42 -20.65 -7.09 0.90
C GLU A 42 -20.41 -8.52 1.42
N PHE A 43 -19.19 -9.05 1.22
CA PHE A 43 -18.78 -10.34 1.79
C PHE A 43 -18.75 -10.34 3.32
N LEU A 44 -18.48 -9.19 3.94
CA LEU A 44 -18.57 -9.02 5.40
C LEU A 44 -20.02 -8.84 5.89
N GLY A 45 -21.02 -8.91 5.00
CA GLY A 45 -22.44 -8.77 5.33
C GLY A 45 -22.87 -7.32 5.57
N ILE A 46 -22.09 -6.35 5.09
CA ILE A 46 -22.30 -4.92 5.35
C ILE A 46 -22.93 -4.29 4.13
N ASP A 47 -24.26 -4.29 4.14
CA ASP A 47 -25.04 -3.71 3.07
C ASP A 47 -25.13 -2.18 3.23
N ARG A 48 -25.14 -1.47 2.09
CA ARG A 48 -25.27 0.00 2.10
C ARG A 48 -26.62 0.45 2.62
N ASP A 49 -27.64 -0.38 2.43
CA ASP A 49 -29.02 -0.09 2.84
C ASP A 49 -29.30 -0.50 4.29
N SER A 50 -28.57 -1.48 4.83
CA SER A 50 -28.78 -1.95 6.22
C SER A 50 -27.96 -1.17 7.25
N THR A 51 -26.88 -0.51 6.81
CA THR A 51 -25.92 0.17 7.69
C THR A 51 -25.97 1.68 7.51
N SER A 52 -26.03 2.42 8.63
CA SER A 52 -25.98 3.89 8.59
C SER A 52 -24.76 4.36 7.78
N PRO A 53 -24.93 5.34 6.86
CA PRO A 53 -23.83 5.88 6.05
C PRO A 53 -22.63 6.35 6.89
N TRP A 54 -22.89 6.82 8.11
CA TRP A 54 -21.87 7.24 9.08
C TRP A 54 -20.99 6.10 9.59
N VAL A 55 -21.47 4.86 9.59
CA VAL A 55 -20.70 3.67 9.98
C VAL A 55 -20.09 3.01 8.75
N PHE A 56 -20.83 3.01 7.63
CA PHE A 56 -20.38 2.41 6.37
C PHE A 56 -19.07 3.01 5.85
N TRP A 57 -18.94 4.34 5.84
CA TRP A 57 -17.76 5.01 5.29
C TRP A 57 -16.47 4.77 6.08
N PRO A 58 -16.45 4.94 7.42
CA PRO A 58 -15.27 4.59 8.23
C PRO A 58 -14.88 3.13 8.08
N LEU A 59 -15.85 2.22 8.03
CA LEU A 59 -15.60 0.80 7.90
C LEU A 59 -15.06 0.44 6.51
N ARG A 60 -15.56 1.10 5.46
CA ARG A 60 -15.01 1.01 4.12
C ARG A 60 -13.55 1.45 4.07
N ILE A 61 -13.20 2.56 4.72
CA ILE A 61 -11.81 3.02 4.81
C ILE A 61 -10.98 2.00 5.59
N LEU A 62 -11.50 1.51 6.72
CA LEU A 62 -10.83 0.51 7.54
C LEU A 62 -10.51 -0.76 6.76
N VAL A 63 -11.43 -1.26 5.94
CA VAL A 63 -11.24 -2.44 5.06
C VAL A 63 -10.36 -2.11 3.86
N MET A 64 -10.53 -0.94 3.26
CA MET A 64 -9.71 -0.50 2.11
C MET A 64 -8.24 -0.39 2.50
N THR A 65 -7.90 -0.01 3.73
CA THR A 65 -6.51 0.11 4.18
C THR A 65 -5.70 -1.20 4.13
N PRO A 66 -6.11 -2.34 4.73
CA PRO A 66 -5.40 -3.61 4.62
C PRO A 66 -5.47 -4.18 3.20
N THR A 67 -6.60 -4.04 2.50
CA THR A 67 -6.72 -4.45 1.09
C THR A 67 -5.67 -3.73 0.23
N TYR A 68 -5.49 -2.42 0.42
CA TYR A 68 -4.48 -1.65 -0.27
C TYR A 68 -3.06 -2.12 0.05
N GLN A 69 -2.78 -2.50 1.31
CA GLN A 69 -1.46 -3.04 1.67
C GLN A 69 -1.14 -4.33 0.92
N LEU A 70 -2.10 -5.25 0.80
CA LEU A 70 -1.93 -6.49 0.05
C LEU A 70 -1.71 -6.21 -1.44
N LEU A 71 -2.53 -5.33 -2.02
CA LEU A 71 -2.42 -4.92 -3.42
C LEU A 71 -1.04 -4.34 -3.75
N LEU A 72 -0.49 -3.48 -2.88
CA LEU A 72 0.86 -2.92 -3.05
C LEU A 72 1.95 -3.99 -3.10
N ILE A 73 1.83 -5.07 -2.32
CA ILE A 73 2.80 -6.17 -2.34
C ILE A 73 2.65 -6.96 -3.64
N VAL A 74 1.42 -7.32 -4.01
CA VAL A 74 1.14 -8.13 -5.21
C VAL A 74 1.62 -7.40 -6.45
N THR A 75 1.15 -6.18 -6.67
CA THR A 75 1.52 -5.36 -7.83
C THR A 75 2.99 -4.93 -7.80
N GLY A 76 3.53 -4.62 -6.62
CA GLY A 76 4.95 -4.32 -6.45
C GLY A 76 5.84 -5.53 -6.77
N THR A 77 5.38 -6.75 -6.50
CA THR A 77 6.08 -7.99 -6.84
C THR A 77 5.99 -8.27 -8.34
N ILE A 78 4.82 -8.08 -8.96
CA ILE A 78 4.62 -8.20 -10.41
C ILE A 78 5.53 -7.25 -11.19
N LEU A 79 5.71 -6.01 -10.70
CA LEU A 79 6.55 -4.99 -11.34
C LEU A 79 8.05 -5.12 -10.99
N GLY A 80 8.47 -6.18 -10.28
CA GLY A 80 9.87 -6.39 -9.89
C GLY A 80 10.38 -5.43 -8.81
N GLN A 81 9.49 -4.68 -8.16
CA GLN A 81 9.79 -3.74 -7.06
C GLN A 81 9.57 -4.34 -5.66
N HIS A 82 9.60 -5.67 -5.55
CA HIS A 82 9.39 -6.38 -4.27
C HIS A 82 10.33 -5.88 -3.15
N ARG A 83 11.63 -5.71 -3.45
CA ARG A 83 12.64 -5.21 -2.49
C ARG A 83 12.32 -3.80 -1.95
N TYR A 84 11.59 -3.01 -2.72
CA TYR A 84 11.11 -1.69 -2.28
C TYR A 84 9.91 -1.86 -1.34
N PHE A 85 8.88 -2.61 -1.73
CA PHE A 85 7.61 -2.68 -1.00
C PHE A 85 7.64 -3.58 0.25
N TRP A 86 8.42 -4.66 0.23
CA TRP A 86 8.52 -5.61 1.35
C TRP A 86 8.87 -4.98 2.70
N PRO A 87 9.93 -4.15 2.84
CA PRO A 87 10.24 -3.52 4.12
C PRO A 87 9.16 -2.53 4.59
N ARG A 88 8.38 -1.92 3.67
CA ARG A 88 7.26 -1.05 4.05
C ARG A 88 6.05 -1.83 4.53
N PHE A 89 5.78 -2.96 3.91
CA PHE A 89 4.75 -3.88 4.40
C PHE A 89 5.12 -4.37 5.80
N MET A 90 6.34 -4.87 5.98
CA MET A 90 6.82 -5.32 7.29
C MET A 90 6.81 -4.21 8.33
N LYS A 91 7.15 -2.97 7.96
CA LYS A 91 7.04 -1.82 8.87
C LYS A 91 5.60 -1.62 9.33
N ARG A 92 4.60 -1.66 8.43
CA ARG A 92 3.18 -1.54 8.83
C ARG A 92 2.67 -2.75 9.62
N LEU A 93 3.15 -3.95 9.33
CA LEU A 93 2.79 -5.15 10.07
C LEU A 93 3.32 -5.14 11.52
N ARG A 94 4.51 -4.55 11.72
CA ARG A 94 5.05 -4.28 13.08
C ARG A 94 4.17 -3.33 13.89
N TRP A 95 3.55 -2.33 13.26
CA TRP A 95 2.64 -1.40 13.95
C TRP A 95 1.35 -2.09 14.43
N ILE A 96 0.88 -3.11 13.71
CA ILE A 96 -0.27 -3.92 14.10
C ILE A 96 0.10 -4.90 15.24
N GLY A 97 1.38 -5.00 15.61
CA GLY A 97 1.86 -5.85 16.70
C GLY A 97 2.08 -7.33 16.33
N LEU A 98 1.93 -7.67 15.05
CA LEU A 98 1.95 -9.05 14.57
C LEU A 98 3.38 -9.61 14.36
N VAL A 99 4.39 -8.74 14.29
CA VAL A 99 5.80 -9.10 14.10
C VAL A 99 6.62 -8.40 15.18
N ARG A 100 6.65 -8.98 16.39
CA ARG A 100 7.48 -8.50 17.51
C ARG A 100 8.85 -9.16 17.58
N SER A 101 9.13 -10.20 16.79
CA SER A 101 10.39 -10.93 16.91
C SER A 101 10.79 -11.53 15.57
N ILE A 102 11.72 -10.87 14.86
CA ILE A 102 12.90 -11.53 14.28
C ILE A 102 14.00 -10.46 14.33
N GLU A 103 14.96 -10.68 15.23
CA GLU A 103 16.22 -9.96 15.37
C GLU A 103 17.15 -10.26 14.18
#